data_AF-A0A3A4VNF2-F1
#
_entry.id   AF-A0A3A4VNF2-F1
#
_cell.length_a   1.000
_cell.length_b   1.000
_cell.length_c   1.000
_cell.angle_alpha   90.00
_cell.angle_beta   90.00
_cell.angle_gamma   90.00
#
_symmetry.space_group_name_H-M   'P 1'
#
loop_
_entity.id
_entity.type
_entity.pdbx_description
1 polymer ?
#
loop_
_entity_poly.entity_id
_entity_poly.type
_entity_poly.pdbx_seq_one_letter_code
_entity_poly.pdbx_strand_id
1 'polypeptide(L)'
;MNYLTLFVSLRCTQTCAHCLYGCSPAKGEHMSREVFIRSVAIAKESRITTLNFFGGEPLLNPHFFPMLQTAFENGFSVMLATNCRPLARKELFAKFLSITKTHQEKIHIFTARDKFHLEHFDPFNVIAALRKENYEVSVSDYSNEAILLSEYNFYNQNLRDLNTLYSCCGGRWTDYLGVLPDGAWTICPPSLEAFGNIFSNSLEEIVEFKRGLPLRYAEGCTDCLTDFKIFRKEFEMGKAFQAAEKSKTGSTPNPDAV
;
A
#
# COMPACT_ATOMS: atom_id res chain seq x y z
N MET A 1 7.65 -11.96 5.11
CA MET A 1 6.64 -11.02 4.59
C MET A 1 5.51 -11.84 4.00
N ASN A 2 4.30 -11.72 4.57
CA ASN A 2 3.17 -12.59 4.20
C ASN A 2 2.34 -12.02 3.03
N TYR A 3 2.48 -10.72 2.76
CA TYR A 3 1.77 -10.05 1.68
C TYR A 3 2.60 -8.90 1.10
N LEU A 4 2.32 -8.54 -0.16
CA LEU A 4 2.84 -7.33 -0.81
C LEU A 4 1.70 -6.31 -0.92
N THR A 5 1.91 -5.08 -0.43
CA THR A 5 0.89 -4.03 -0.54
C THR A 5 1.01 -3.31 -1.87
N LEU A 6 -0.11 -3.16 -2.57
CA LEU A 6 -0.20 -2.47 -3.85
C LEU A 6 -1.13 -1.28 -3.68
N PHE A 7 -0.61 -0.06 -3.84
CA PHE A 7 -1.44 1.14 -3.90
C PHE A 7 -2.10 1.20 -5.28
N VAL A 8 -3.17 0.41 -5.44
CA VAL A 8 -3.90 0.26 -6.70
C VAL A 8 -4.48 1.59 -7.16
N SER A 9 -4.84 2.47 -6.23
CA SER A 9 -5.30 3.82 -6.51
C SER A 9 -4.94 4.75 -5.36
N LEU A 10 -4.41 5.94 -5.64
CA LEU A 10 -4.36 7.06 -4.68
C LEU A 10 -5.53 8.04 -4.85
N ARG A 11 -6.42 7.78 -5.81
CA ARG A 11 -7.72 8.46 -5.90
C ARG A 11 -8.70 7.79 -4.95
N CYS A 12 -9.56 8.56 -4.30
CA CYS A 12 -10.59 8.06 -3.38
C CYS A 12 -11.95 8.71 -3.67
N THR A 13 -13.04 8.10 -3.22
CA THR A 13 -14.38 8.69 -3.30
C THR A 13 -14.71 9.62 -2.12
N GLN A 14 -13.78 9.79 -1.17
CA GLN A 14 -13.98 10.49 0.10
C GLN A 14 -12.75 11.37 0.40
N THR A 15 -12.89 12.30 1.37
CA THR A 15 -11.83 13.20 1.85
C THR A 15 -11.76 13.15 3.37
N CYS A 16 -11.61 11.93 3.91
CA CYS A 16 -11.70 11.66 5.34
C CYS A 16 -10.68 12.48 6.13
N ALA A 17 -11.10 13.05 7.26
CA ALA A 17 -10.27 13.93 8.08
C ALA A 17 -8.93 13.31 8.52
N HIS A 18 -8.90 12.00 8.77
CA HIS A 18 -7.70 11.27 9.21
C HIS A 18 -6.87 10.65 8.08
N CYS A 19 -7.23 10.84 6.81
CA CYS A 19 -6.57 10.14 5.70
C CYS A 19 -5.05 10.37 5.69
N LEU A 20 -4.28 9.28 5.77
CA LEU A 20 -2.81 9.30 5.81
C LEU A 20 -2.14 9.68 4.49
N TYR A 21 -2.91 9.70 3.41
CA TYR A 21 -2.39 9.85 2.04
C TYR A 21 -2.97 11.08 1.34
N GLY A 22 -3.86 11.82 2.02
CA GLY A 22 -4.55 12.97 1.42
C GLY A 22 -5.35 12.63 0.16
N CYS A 23 -5.82 11.37 0.04
CA CYS A 23 -6.59 10.90 -1.10
C CYS A 23 -7.90 11.68 -1.23
N SER A 24 -8.35 11.93 -2.45
CA SER A 24 -9.61 12.63 -2.71
C SER A 24 -10.23 12.25 -4.05
N PRO A 25 -11.47 12.69 -4.32
CA PRO A 25 -12.09 12.54 -5.64
C PRO A 25 -11.41 13.36 -6.74
N ALA A 26 -10.72 14.45 -6.38
CA ALA A 26 -10.20 15.44 -7.31
C ALA A 26 -8.81 15.08 -7.86
N LYS A 27 -8.02 14.30 -7.13
CA LYS A 27 -6.63 13.96 -7.48
C LYS A 27 -6.28 12.54 -7.05
N GLY A 28 -5.25 12.00 -7.67
CA GLY A 28 -4.70 10.69 -7.34
C GLY A 28 -4.48 9.84 -8.59
N GLU A 29 -3.41 9.06 -8.55
CA GLU A 29 -2.98 8.22 -9.66
C GLU A 29 -3.51 6.80 -9.49
N HIS A 30 -3.60 6.08 -10.61
CA HIS A 30 -3.97 4.68 -10.66
C HIS A 30 -2.74 3.87 -11.04
N MET A 31 -2.51 2.77 -10.32
CA MET A 31 -1.47 1.80 -10.70
C MET A 31 -1.74 1.31 -12.13
N SER A 32 -0.70 1.32 -12.96
CA SER A 32 -0.81 0.82 -14.34
C SER A 32 -0.82 -0.71 -14.36
N ARG A 33 -1.30 -1.29 -15.46
CA ARG A 33 -1.20 -2.75 -15.68
C ARG A 33 0.25 -3.23 -15.68
N GLU A 34 1.17 -2.45 -16.22
CA GLU A 34 2.59 -2.80 -16.28
C GLU A 34 3.19 -2.92 -14.88
N VAL A 35 2.96 -1.92 -14.02
CA VAL A 35 3.40 -1.93 -12.61
C VAL A 35 2.80 -3.12 -11.87
N PHE A 36 1.52 -3.40 -12.09
CA PHE A 36 0.86 -4.55 -11.47
C PHE A 36 1.47 -5.89 -11.90
N ILE A 37 1.70 -6.10 -13.20
CA ILE A 37 2.31 -7.33 -13.70
C ILE A 37 3.73 -7.52 -13.15
N ARG A 38 4.52 -6.44 -13.08
CA ARG A 38 5.85 -6.49 -12.46
C ARG A 38 5.75 -6.84 -10.97
N SER A 39 4.78 -6.28 -10.26
CA SER A 39 4.54 -6.58 -8.84
C SER A 39 4.15 -8.05 -8.61
N VAL A 40 3.32 -8.61 -9.49
CA VAL A 40 2.97 -10.04 -9.49
C VAL A 40 4.21 -10.91 -9.69
N ALA A 41 5.08 -10.57 -10.64
CA ALA A 41 6.33 -11.31 -10.87
C ALA A 41 7.21 -11.31 -9.62
N ILE A 42 7.43 -10.13 -9.02
CA ILE A 42 8.22 -9.99 -7.79
C ILE A 42 7.62 -10.83 -6.66
N ALA A 43 6.29 -10.79 -6.49
CA ALA A 43 5.61 -11.57 -5.46
C ALA A 43 5.82 -13.08 -5.64
N LYS A 44 5.77 -13.59 -6.88
CA LYS A 44 6.05 -15.01 -7.20
C LYS A 44 7.51 -15.38 -6.92
N GLU A 45 8.45 -14.57 -7.42
CA GLU A 45 9.90 -14.76 -7.20
C GLU A 45 10.22 -14.83 -5.70
N SER A 46 9.53 -14.00 -4.91
CA SER A 46 9.73 -13.87 -3.47
C SER A 46 8.85 -14.80 -2.62
N ARG A 47 8.08 -15.69 -3.26
CA ARG A 47 7.13 -16.64 -2.61
C ARG A 47 6.12 -15.95 -1.68
N ILE A 48 5.74 -14.73 -2.00
CA ILE A 48 4.63 -14.02 -1.34
C ILE A 48 3.33 -14.62 -1.88
N THR A 49 2.39 -14.95 -1.00
CA THR A 49 1.15 -15.64 -1.38
C THR A 49 -0.09 -14.74 -1.37
N THR A 50 0.04 -13.53 -0.84
CA THR A 50 -1.08 -12.58 -0.69
C THR A 50 -0.73 -11.21 -1.27
N LEU A 51 -1.67 -10.61 -2.00
CA LEU A 51 -1.58 -9.23 -2.45
C LEU A 51 -2.60 -8.37 -1.69
N ASN A 52 -2.14 -7.27 -1.09
CA ASN A 52 -3.02 -6.32 -0.43
C ASN A 52 -3.34 -5.17 -1.38
N PHE A 53 -4.55 -5.16 -1.93
CA PHE A 53 -5.07 -4.10 -2.80
C PHE A 53 -5.50 -2.94 -1.91
N PHE A 54 -4.74 -1.86 -1.97
CA PHE A 54 -4.75 -0.78 -0.99
C PHE A 54 -4.67 0.61 -1.65
N GLY A 55 -4.66 1.66 -0.83
CA GLY A 55 -4.47 3.06 -1.21
C GLY A 55 -5.65 3.94 -0.78
N GLY A 56 -6.16 4.76 -1.68
CA GLY A 56 -7.43 5.46 -1.56
C GLY A 56 -8.61 4.49 -1.73
N GLU A 57 -9.16 4.40 -2.94
CA GLU A 57 -10.21 3.45 -3.26
C GLU A 57 -9.80 2.56 -4.46
N PRO A 58 -9.38 1.30 -4.24
CA PRO A 58 -8.92 0.40 -5.29
C PRO A 58 -9.92 0.20 -6.43
N LEU A 59 -11.22 0.15 -6.13
CA LEU A 59 -12.28 -0.05 -7.13
C LEU A 59 -12.46 1.14 -8.09
N LEU A 60 -11.77 2.26 -7.88
CA LEU A 60 -11.70 3.36 -8.85
C LEU A 60 -10.69 3.13 -9.96
N ASN A 61 -9.71 2.23 -9.78
CA ASN A 61 -8.76 1.93 -10.84
C ASN A 61 -9.48 1.26 -12.02
N PRO A 62 -9.40 1.80 -13.26
CA PRO A 62 -10.04 1.19 -14.44
C PRO A 62 -9.63 -0.27 -14.70
N HIS A 63 -8.45 -0.66 -14.22
CA HIS A 63 -7.88 -2.00 -14.36
C HIS A 63 -8.12 -2.89 -13.13
N PHE A 64 -8.87 -2.45 -12.11
CA PHE A 64 -9.10 -3.20 -10.87
C PHE A 64 -9.56 -4.64 -11.13
N PHE A 65 -10.60 -4.83 -11.94
CA PHE A 65 -11.16 -6.16 -12.20
C PHE A 65 -10.19 -7.08 -12.98
N PRO A 66 -9.55 -6.64 -14.07
CA PRO A 66 -8.46 -7.40 -14.70
C PRO A 66 -7.33 -7.77 -13.74
N MET A 67 -6.90 -6.85 -12.88
CA MET A 67 -5.86 -7.10 -11.88
C MET A 67 -6.30 -8.16 -10.86
N LEU A 68 -7.54 -8.06 -10.37
CA LEU A 68 -8.11 -9.03 -9.43
C LEU A 68 -8.19 -10.43 -10.03
N GLN A 69 -8.65 -10.56 -11.29
CA GLN A 69 -8.66 -11.83 -12.01
C GLN A 69 -7.24 -12.40 -12.16
N THR A 70 -6.28 -11.58 -12.61
CA THR A 70 -4.89 -12.00 -12.76
C THR A 70 -4.28 -12.46 -11.43
N ALA A 71 -4.63 -11.83 -10.30
CA ALA A 71 -4.18 -12.25 -8.98
C ALA A 71 -4.68 -13.68 -8.65
N PHE A 72 -5.98 -13.94 -8.81
CA PHE A 72 -6.53 -15.28 -8.56
C PHE A 72 -5.99 -16.34 -9.52
N GLU A 73 -5.86 -16.03 -10.81
CA GLU A 73 -5.28 -16.93 -11.83
C GLU A 73 -3.82 -17.31 -11.51
N ASN A 74 -3.08 -16.42 -10.84
CA ASN A 74 -1.72 -16.71 -10.37
C ASN A 74 -1.68 -17.34 -8.97
N GLY A 75 -2.82 -17.69 -8.39
CA GLY A 75 -2.94 -18.42 -7.12
C GLY A 75 -2.82 -17.55 -5.86
N PHE A 76 -2.82 -16.21 -6.00
CA PHE A 76 -2.75 -15.31 -4.85
C PHE A 76 -4.07 -15.25 -4.09
N SER A 77 -3.97 -15.09 -2.78
CA SER A 77 -5.05 -14.51 -1.98
C SER A 77 -4.99 -12.97 -2.10
N VAL A 78 -6.14 -12.31 -1.96
CA VAL A 78 -6.27 -10.85 -2.03
C VAL A 78 -6.86 -10.32 -0.73
N MET A 79 -6.17 -9.37 -0.13
CA MET A 79 -6.76 -8.48 0.87
C MET A 79 -7.25 -7.24 0.14
N LEU A 80 -8.52 -6.87 0.27
CA LEU A 80 -9.09 -5.69 -0.37
C LEU A 80 -9.46 -4.66 0.69
N ALA A 81 -8.66 -3.60 0.82
CA ALA A 81 -9.03 -2.45 1.63
C ALA A 81 -9.85 -1.45 0.80
N THR A 82 -11.11 -1.26 1.15
CA THR A 82 -12.06 -0.42 0.40
C THR A 82 -12.97 0.36 1.33
N ASN A 83 -13.39 1.56 0.92
CA ASN A 83 -14.45 2.30 1.60
C ASN A 83 -15.86 1.86 1.19
N CYS A 84 -15.95 0.82 0.34
CA CYS A 84 -17.17 0.19 -0.18
C CYS A 84 -18.09 1.08 -1.03
N ARG A 85 -17.86 2.39 -1.15
CA ARG A 85 -18.77 3.30 -1.88
C ARG A 85 -18.98 2.90 -3.35
N PRO A 86 -17.95 2.47 -4.12
CA PRO A 86 -18.18 1.99 -5.48
C PRO A 86 -19.11 0.78 -5.56
N LEU A 87 -19.06 -0.11 -4.57
CA LEU A 87 -19.87 -1.33 -4.48
C LEU A 87 -21.32 -1.08 -4.06
N ALA A 88 -21.68 0.16 -3.68
CA ALA A 88 -23.09 0.54 -3.51
C ALA A 88 -23.86 0.59 -4.85
N ARG A 89 -23.15 0.67 -5.98
CA ARG A 89 -23.74 0.61 -7.32
C ARG A 89 -24.02 -0.84 -7.71
N LYS A 90 -25.27 -1.14 -8.06
CA LYS A 90 -25.74 -2.51 -8.35
C LYS A 90 -24.92 -3.19 -9.46
N GLU A 91 -24.56 -2.44 -10.50
CA GLU A 91 -23.82 -2.96 -11.66
C GLU A 91 -22.40 -3.35 -11.26
N LEU A 92 -21.74 -2.53 -10.45
CA LEU A 92 -20.40 -2.85 -9.94
C LEU A 92 -20.43 -3.98 -8.92
N PHE A 93 -21.43 -4.02 -8.05
CA PHE A 93 -21.62 -5.11 -7.11
C PHE A 93 -21.80 -6.45 -7.83
N ALA A 94 -22.69 -6.49 -8.83
CA ALA A 94 -22.91 -7.67 -9.64
C ALA A 94 -21.62 -8.13 -10.37
N LYS A 95 -20.86 -7.18 -10.92
CA LYS A 95 -19.55 -7.46 -11.56
C LYS A 95 -18.51 -7.97 -10.56
N PHE A 96 -18.49 -7.41 -9.36
CA PHE A 96 -17.61 -7.88 -8.28
C PHE A 96 -17.92 -9.33 -7.91
N LEU A 97 -19.20 -9.66 -7.71
CA LEU A 97 -19.62 -11.02 -7.44
C LEU A 97 -19.29 -11.97 -8.60
N SER A 98 -19.54 -11.58 -9.85
CA SER A 98 -19.28 -12.46 -11.00
C SER A 98 -17.81 -12.85 -11.15
N ILE A 99 -16.89 -12.04 -10.63
CA ILE A 99 -15.44 -12.30 -10.66
C ILE A 99 -14.96 -13.06 -9.43
N THR A 100 -15.56 -12.80 -8.26
CA THR A 100 -15.01 -13.27 -6.97
C THR A 100 -15.78 -14.46 -6.39
N LYS A 101 -16.96 -14.81 -6.91
CA LYS A 101 -17.83 -15.85 -6.35
C LYS A 101 -17.22 -17.25 -6.33
N THR A 102 -16.28 -17.54 -7.23
CA THR A 102 -15.52 -18.81 -7.25
C THR A 102 -14.21 -18.75 -6.47
N HIS A 103 -13.92 -17.61 -5.83
CA HIS A 103 -12.67 -17.31 -5.14
C HIS A 103 -12.91 -16.67 -3.76
N GLN A 104 -14.06 -16.94 -3.13
CA GLN A 104 -14.47 -16.27 -1.89
C GLN A 104 -13.50 -16.55 -0.75
N GLU A 105 -12.94 -17.76 -0.71
CA GLU A 105 -11.90 -18.19 0.23
C GLU A 105 -10.54 -17.53 -0.01
N LYS A 106 -10.36 -16.89 -1.17
CA LYS A 106 -9.13 -16.18 -1.56
C LYS A 106 -9.25 -14.67 -1.40
N ILE A 107 -10.39 -14.13 -0.96
CA ILE A 107 -10.55 -12.68 -0.79
C ILE A 107 -11.06 -12.31 0.59
N HIS A 108 -10.30 -11.48 1.29
CA HIS A 108 -10.70 -10.88 2.56
C HIS A 108 -10.90 -9.37 2.36
N ILE A 109 -12.08 -8.88 2.69
CA ILE A 109 -12.44 -7.48 2.52
C ILE A 109 -12.24 -6.75 3.86
N PHE A 110 -11.49 -5.66 3.82
CA PHE A 110 -11.27 -4.74 4.94
C PHE A 110 -11.96 -3.42 4.63
N THR A 111 -12.77 -2.94 5.55
CA THR A 111 -13.41 -1.62 5.46
C THR A 111 -13.39 -0.96 6.83
N ALA A 112 -13.58 0.36 6.85
CA ALA A 112 -13.71 1.12 8.08
C ALA A 112 -15.14 1.67 8.21
N ARG A 113 -15.60 1.80 9.45
CA ARG A 113 -16.87 2.44 9.80
C ARG A 113 -16.70 3.22 11.10
N ASP A 114 -15.93 4.30 11.00
CA ASP A 114 -15.69 5.26 12.09
C ASP A 114 -16.30 6.64 11.79
N LYS A 115 -16.28 7.51 12.80
CA LYS A 115 -16.86 8.85 12.75
C LYS A 115 -16.41 9.66 11.52
N PHE A 116 -15.17 9.49 11.06
CA PHE A 116 -14.64 10.27 9.97
C PHE A 116 -15.05 9.74 8.59
N HIS A 117 -15.16 8.43 8.42
CA HIS A 117 -15.69 7.83 7.19
C HIS A 117 -17.20 8.04 7.08
N LEU A 118 -17.91 7.98 8.20
CA LEU A 118 -19.36 8.14 8.28
C LEU A 118 -19.83 9.55 7.87
N GLU A 119 -18.99 10.57 7.96
CA GLU A 119 -19.25 11.90 7.39
C GLU A 119 -19.44 11.89 5.86
N HIS A 120 -18.94 10.85 5.17
CA HIS A 120 -18.96 10.77 3.72
C HIS A 120 -19.86 9.65 3.18
N PHE A 121 -19.82 8.47 3.80
CA PHE A 121 -20.59 7.31 3.34
C PHE A 121 -20.62 6.22 4.43
N ASP A 122 -21.82 5.70 4.72
CA ASP A 122 -21.98 4.52 5.58
C ASP A 122 -22.00 3.22 4.75
N PRO A 123 -20.98 2.35 4.87
CA PRO A 123 -20.90 1.11 4.11
C PRO A 123 -21.83 -0.01 4.63
N PHE A 124 -22.63 0.22 5.67
CA PHE A 124 -23.45 -0.80 6.34
C PHE A 124 -24.22 -1.71 5.37
N ASN A 125 -24.94 -1.14 4.41
CA ASN A 125 -25.76 -1.93 3.47
C ASN A 125 -24.89 -2.78 2.52
N VAL A 126 -23.72 -2.29 2.12
CA VAL A 126 -22.79 -3.03 1.25
C VAL A 126 -22.17 -4.19 2.04
N ILE A 127 -21.76 -3.93 3.29
CA ILE A 127 -21.21 -4.96 4.19
C ILE A 127 -22.24 -6.07 4.41
N ALA A 128 -23.49 -5.72 4.69
CA ALA A 128 -24.57 -6.70 4.87
C ALA A 128 -24.79 -7.54 3.61
N ALA A 129 -24.77 -6.93 2.42
CA ALA A 129 -24.90 -7.63 1.15
C ALA A 129 -23.72 -8.59 0.89
N LEU A 130 -22.48 -8.16 1.14
CA LEU A 130 -21.28 -9.00 0.99
C LEU A 130 -21.33 -10.20 1.95
N ARG A 131 -21.66 -9.99 3.22
CA ARG A 131 -21.78 -11.07 4.21
C ARG A 131 -22.89 -12.06 3.86
N LYS A 132 -24.01 -11.58 3.31
CA LYS A 132 -25.09 -12.46 2.81
C LYS A 132 -24.64 -13.36 1.67
N GLU A 133 -23.70 -12.90 0.85
CA GLU A 133 -23.05 -13.71 -0.18
C GLU A 133 -21.88 -14.56 0.36
N ASN A 134 -21.65 -14.61 1.68
CA ASN A 134 -20.58 -15.38 2.37
C ASN A 134 -19.15 -14.84 2.21
N TYR A 135 -18.97 -13.54 1.93
CA TYR A 135 -17.64 -12.94 1.96
C TYR A 135 -17.19 -12.64 3.39
N GLU A 136 -15.91 -12.87 3.67
CA GLU A 136 -15.29 -12.41 4.92
C GLU A 136 -15.07 -10.90 4.85
N VAL A 137 -15.65 -10.17 5.80
CA VAL A 137 -15.57 -8.70 5.88
C VAL A 137 -15.18 -8.26 7.28
N SER A 138 -13.96 -7.74 7.41
CA SER A 138 -13.44 -7.09 8.61
C SER A 138 -13.79 -5.60 8.60
N VAL A 139 -14.34 -5.11 9.71
CA VAL A 139 -14.75 -3.72 9.87
C VAL A 139 -13.98 -3.10 11.04
N SER A 140 -13.21 -2.05 10.76
CA SER A 140 -12.47 -1.30 11.77
C SER A 140 -13.19 -0.01 12.17
N ASP A 141 -13.02 0.41 13.42
CA ASP A 141 -13.52 1.70 13.93
C ASP A 141 -12.37 2.47 14.58
N TYR A 142 -11.95 3.56 13.96
CA TYR A 142 -10.90 4.45 14.43
C TYR A 142 -11.41 5.68 15.21
N SER A 143 -12.69 5.74 15.56
CA SER A 143 -13.31 6.95 16.13
C SER A 143 -12.66 7.44 17.42
N ASN A 144 -12.17 6.50 18.23
CA ASN A 144 -11.54 6.73 19.54
C ASN A 144 -10.17 6.03 19.66
N GLU A 145 -9.64 5.56 18.53
CA GLU A 145 -8.34 4.91 18.45
C GLU A 145 -7.23 5.96 18.34
N ALA A 146 -5.99 5.51 18.53
CA ALA A 146 -4.85 6.34 18.22
C ALA A 146 -4.72 6.53 16.69
N ILE A 147 -4.60 7.79 16.25
CA ILE A 147 -4.54 8.17 14.84
C ILE A 147 -3.12 8.57 14.49
N LEU A 148 -2.65 8.10 13.33
CA LEU A 148 -1.36 8.52 12.81
C LEU A 148 -1.45 9.88 12.14
N LEU A 149 -0.44 10.72 12.41
CA LEU A 149 -0.26 11.95 11.67
C LEU A 149 0.74 11.75 10.52
N SER A 150 0.43 12.39 9.40
CA SER A 150 1.22 12.46 8.17
C SER A 150 1.23 13.90 7.67
N GLU A 151 2.03 14.22 6.66
CA GLU A 151 2.01 15.52 5.99
C GLU A 151 0.63 15.93 5.44
N TYR A 152 -0.28 14.97 5.26
CA TYR A 152 -1.61 15.21 4.70
C TYR A 152 -2.69 15.55 5.72
N ASN A 153 -2.56 15.07 6.97
CA ASN A 153 -3.60 15.22 7.98
C ASN A 153 -3.11 15.97 9.24
N PHE A 154 -1.81 16.24 9.37
CA PHE A 154 -1.20 16.88 10.54
C PHE A 154 -1.85 18.21 10.93
N TYR A 155 -2.25 19.01 9.93
CA TYR A 155 -2.87 20.33 10.17
C TYR A 155 -4.37 20.28 10.44
N ASN A 156 -4.99 19.10 10.40
CA ASN A 156 -6.42 18.96 10.61
C ASN A 156 -6.78 19.14 12.09
N GLN A 157 -7.54 20.20 12.39
CA GLN A 157 -7.93 20.52 13.77
C GLN A 157 -8.81 19.42 14.40
N ASN A 158 -9.55 18.65 13.59
CA ASN A 158 -10.40 17.56 14.05
C ASN A 158 -9.63 16.37 14.64
N LEU A 159 -8.30 16.36 14.54
CA LEU A 159 -7.44 15.29 15.04
C LEU A 159 -6.62 15.67 16.28
N ARG A 160 -6.64 16.95 16.70
CA ARG A 160 -5.73 17.48 17.74
C ARG A 160 -5.91 16.83 19.12
N ASP A 161 -7.13 16.40 19.43
CA ASP A 161 -7.46 15.83 20.74
C ASP A 161 -7.27 14.30 20.80
N LEU A 162 -6.77 13.68 19.73
CA LEU A 162 -6.57 12.24 19.64
C LEU A 162 -5.14 11.84 20.00
N ASN A 163 -4.99 10.60 20.49
CA ASN A 163 -3.66 10.04 20.73
C ASN A 163 -2.95 9.81 19.39
N THR A 164 -1.75 10.37 19.24
CA THR A 164 -0.94 10.28 18.01
C THR A 164 0.34 9.47 18.16
N LEU A 165 0.56 8.90 19.35
CA LEU A 165 1.75 8.11 19.72
C LEU A 165 1.61 6.63 19.33
N TYR A 166 0.81 6.32 18.33
CA TYR A 166 0.65 4.96 17.83
C TYR A 166 1.84 4.54 16.97
N SER A 167 2.27 3.29 17.12
CA SER A 167 3.23 2.65 16.23
C SER A 167 2.59 1.46 15.53
N CYS A 168 2.56 1.49 14.20
CA CYS A 168 2.22 0.33 13.38
C CYS A 168 3.29 -0.76 13.48
N CYS A 169 4.50 -0.40 13.89
CA CYS A 169 5.63 -1.31 13.94
C CYS A 169 5.75 -1.86 15.36
N GLY A 170 5.24 -3.08 15.60
CA GLY A 170 5.29 -3.74 16.91
C GLY A 170 6.69 -4.24 17.31
N GLY A 171 7.75 -3.46 17.07
CA GLY A 171 9.15 -3.85 17.25
C GLY A 171 9.63 -4.93 16.27
N ARG A 172 8.81 -5.32 15.29
CA ARG A 172 9.12 -6.31 14.26
C ARG A 172 9.09 -5.64 12.89
N TRP A 173 10.22 -5.68 12.21
CA TRP A 173 10.48 -4.99 10.95
C TRP A 173 9.83 -5.66 9.72
N THR A 174 9.22 -6.84 9.90
CA THR A 174 9.02 -7.86 8.87
C THR A 174 7.86 -7.68 7.88
N ASP A 175 6.97 -6.71 8.06
CA ASP A 175 5.60 -6.90 7.52
C ASP A 175 5.03 -5.77 6.67
N TYR A 176 5.84 -4.80 6.24
CA TYR A 176 5.34 -3.83 5.27
C TYR A 176 6.35 -3.41 4.22
N LEU A 177 6.04 -3.74 2.97
CA LEU A 177 6.56 -3.11 1.78
C LEU A 177 5.36 -2.87 0.84
N GLY A 178 5.33 -1.68 0.25
CA GLY A 178 4.30 -1.26 -0.67
C GLY A 178 4.86 -0.87 -2.02
N VAL A 179 4.05 -1.00 -3.06
CA VAL A 179 4.31 -0.49 -4.40
C VAL A 179 3.32 0.62 -4.71
N LEU A 180 3.83 1.82 -4.98
CA LEU A 180 3.06 3.00 -5.36
C LEU A 180 2.57 2.90 -6.82
N PRO A 181 1.60 3.74 -7.25
CA PRO A 181 1.03 3.67 -8.60
C PRO A 181 2.05 3.70 -9.76
N ASP A 182 3.16 4.41 -9.58
CA ASP A 182 4.26 4.57 -10.53
C ASP A 182 5.33 3.46 -10.43
N GLY A 183 5.13 2.47 -9.56
CA GLY A 183 6.09 1.40 -9.30
C GLY A 183 7.16 1.75 -8.27
N ALA A 184 7.10 2.92 -7.64
CA ALA A 184 8.03 3.24 -6.57
C ALA A 184 7.79 2.33 -5.35
N TRP A 185 8.87 1.98 -4.66
CA TRP A 185 8.77 1.27 -3.39
C TRP A 185 8.43 2.24 -2.26
N THR A 186 7.49 1.88 -1.39
CA THR A 186 7.32 2.48 -0.07
C THR A 186 7.62 1.44 1.00
N ILE A 187 8.32 1.87 2.05
CA ILE A 187 8.83 0.99 3.10
C ILE A 187 8.02 1.08 4.40
N CYS A 188 7.01 1.94 4.44
CA CYS A 188 6.25 2.25 5.65
C CYS A 188 4.77 2.48 5.31
N PRO A 189 3.82 1.87 6.05
CA PRO A 189 2.40 2.02 5.75
C PRO A 189 1.92 3.47 5.67
N PRO A 190 2.18 4.34 6.66
CA PRO A 190 1.73 5.72 6.62
C PRO A 190 2.57 6.66 5.74
N SER A 191 3.55 6.17 4.97
CA SER A 191 4.41 7.03 4.13
C SER A 191 4.24 6.74 2.64
N LEU A 192 4.15 7.81 1.86
CA LEU A 192 4.23 7.76 0.39
C LEU A 192 5.63 8.11 -0.13
N GLU A 193 6.64 8.21 0.73
CA GLU A 193 8.01 8.46 0.28
C GLU A 193 8.54 7.29 -0.54
N ALA A 194 9.12 7.62 -1.68
CA ALA A 194 9.61 6.68 -2.67
C ALA A 194 11.07 6.27 -2.37
N PHE A 195 11.32 4.98 -2.34
CA PHE A 195 12.64 4.37 -2.14
C PHE A 195 13.03 3.55 -3.37
N GLY A 196 13.37 4.24 -4.46
CA GLY A 196 13.65 3.57 -5.73
C GLY A 196 12.37 3.03 -6.38
N ASN A 197 12.53 2.09 -7.31
CA ASN A 197 11.42 1.61 -8.13
C ASN A 197 11.58 0.12 -8.50
N ILE A 198 10.46 -0.60 -8.61
CA ILE A 198 10.41 -2.04 -8.92
C ILE A 198 11.07 -2.43 -10.27
N PHE A 199 11.27 -1.46 -11.16
CA PHE A 199 11.97 -1.65 -12.43
C PHE A 199 13.49 -1.49 -12.31
N SER A 200 13.97 -0.78 -11.29
CA SER A 200 15.40 -0.49 -11.09
C SER A 200 16.00 -1.09 -9.83
N ASN A 201 15.18 -1.57 -8.90
CA ASN A 201 15.60 -2.06 -7.59
C ASN A 201 14.84 -3.33 -7.24
N SER A 202 15.57 -4.36 -6.84
CA SER A 202 14.97 -5.63 -6.43
C SER A 202 14.32 -5.52 -5.06
N LEU A 203 13.44 -6.46 -4.72
CA LEU A 203 12.84 -6.51 -3.40
C LEU A 203 13.90 -6.67 -2.30
N GLU A 204 14.91 -7.49 -2.56
CA GLU A 204 16.00 -7.78 -1.62
C GLU A 204 16.79 -6.52 -1.26
N GLU A 205 17.09 -5.66 -2.24
CA GLU A 205 17.78 -4.39 -2.02
C GLU A 205 16.98 -3.48 -1.08
N ILE A 206 15.67 -3.35 -1.32
CA ILE A 206 14.79 -2.53 -0.48
C ILE A 206 14.63 -3.11 0.91
N VAL A 207 14.54 -4.43 1.01
CA VAL A 207 14.52 -5.16 2.28
C VAL A 207 15.82 -4.88 3.05
N GLU A 208 16.98 -5.05 2.43
CA GLU A 208 18.26 -4.83 3.09
C GLU A 208 18.42 -3.38 3.58
N PHE A 209 18.09 -2.41 2.74
CA PHE A 209 18.13 -1.00 3.12
C PHE A 209 17.24 -0.71 4.33
N LYS A 210 15.96 -1.12 4.26
CA LYS A 210 15.01 -0.82 5.33
C LYS A 210 15.45 -1.50 6.64
N ARG A 211 16.17 -2.65 6.63
CA ARG A 211 16.68 -3.33 7.87
C ARG A 211 17.69 -2.47 8.60
N GLY A 212 18.46 -1.66 7.86
CA GLY A 212 19.47 -0.78 8.42
C GLY A 212 18.91 0.50 9.05
N LEU A 213 17.61 0.79 8.90
CA LEU A 213 17.02 2.04 9.37
C LEU A 213 16.79 2.03 10.90
N PRO A 214 17.14 3.11 11.61
CA PRO A 214 16.90 3.27 13.04
C PRO A 214 15.44 3.68 13.30
N LEU A 215 14.49 2.79 12.98
CA LEU A 215 13.06 3.09 13.15
C LEU A 215 12.69 3.31 14.63
N ARG A 216 11.92 4.38 14.88
CA ARG A 216 11.45 4.80 16.21
C ARG A 216 10.25 3.99 16.70
N TYR A 217 10.48 2.72 17.06
CA TYR A 217 9.41 1.80 17.45
C TYR A 217 8.70 2.21 18.75
N ALA A 218 9.42 2.81 19.69
CA ALA A 218 8.91 3.13 21.03
C ALA A 218 8.26 4.52 21.10
N GLU A 219 8.70 5.44 20.25
CA GLU A 219 8.28 6.84 20.21
C GLU A 219 7.02 7.04 19.34
N GLY A 220 6.78 6.13 18.39
CA GLY A 220 5.58 6.13 17.55
C GLY A 220 5.87 6.50 16.09
N CYS A 221 4.92 6.18 15.22
CA CYS A 221 5.04 6.42 13.78
C CYS A 221 5.12 7.91 13.45
N THR A 222 4.35 8.76 14.14
CA THR A 222 4.32 10.21 13.89
C THR A 222 5.71 10.81 14.02
N ASP A 223 6.43 10.45 15.09
CA ASP A 223 7.81 10.86 15.25
C ASP A 223 8.63 10.27 14.10
N CYS A 224 8.65 8.95 13.90
CA CYS A 224 9.41 8.27 12.83
C CYS A 224 9.27 8.93 11.44
N LEU A 225 8.06 9.33 11.05
CA LEU A 225 7.76 9.95 9.76
C LEU A 225 8.51 11.26 9.50
N THR A 226 8.91 11.99 10.55
CA THR A 226 9.70 13.22 10.41
C THR A 226 11.09 12.99 9.80
N ASP A 227 11.62 11.77 9.89
CA ASP A 227 12.96 11.41 9.39
C ASP A 227 12.93 10.82 7.98
N PHE A 228 11.76 10.56 7.38
CA PHE A 228 11.70 9.82 6.10
C PHE A 228 12.41 10.54 4.95
N LYS A 229 12.45 11.87 4.99
CA LYS A 229 13.26 12.67 4.04
C LYS A 229 14.76 12.42 4.18
N ILE A 230 15.24 12.22 5.42
CA ILE A 230 16.63 11.88 5.71
C ILE A 230 16.92 10.47 5.20
N PHE A 231 16.08 9.49 5.57
CA PHE A 231 16.23 8.10 5.11
C PHE A 231 16.26 8.00 3.58
N ARG A 232 15.41 8.75 2.88
CA ARG A 232 15.41 8.79 1.41
C ARG A 232 16.74 9.31 0.86
N LYS A 233 17.27 10.39 1.43
CA LYS A 233 18.57 10.94 1.02
C LYS A 233 19.70 9.93 1.23
N GLU A 234 19.70 9.21 2.36
CA GLU A 234 20.68 8.16 2.66
C GLU A 234 20.60 7.02 1.65
N PHE A 235 19.39 6.59 1.28
CA PHE A 235 19.18 5.58 0.23
C PHE A 235 19.76 6.01 -1.12
N GLU A 236 19.46 7.24 -1.57
CA GLU A 236 19.96 7.79 -2.83
C GLU A 236 21.49 7.92 -2.84
N MET A 237 22.09 8.35 -1.71
CA MET A 237 23.54 8.41 -1.54
C MET A 237 24.20 7.03 -1.59
N GLY A 238 23.59 6.02 -0.97
CA GLY A 238 24.06 4.64 -1.01
C GLY A 238 24.15 4.10 -2.45
N LYS A 239 23.16 4.41 -3.30
CA LYS A 239 23.22 4.06 -4.72
C LYS A 239 24.30 4.82 -5.48
N ALA A 240 24.48 6.11 -5.21
CA ALA A 240 25.52 6.90 -5.86
C ALA A 240 26.92 6.32 -5.55
N PHE A 241 27.12 5.85 -4.32
CA PHE A 241 28.35 5.18 -3.92
C PHE A 241 28.55 3.83 -4.65
N GLN A 242 27.53 2.96 -4.69
CA GLN A 242 27.59 1.69 -5.42
C GLN A 242 27.80 1.88 -6.93
N ALA A 243 27.19 2.89 -7.53
CA ALA A 243 27.38 3.23 -8.95
C ALA A 243 28.81 3.72 -9.22
N ALA A 244 29.37 4.54 -8.33
CA ALA A 244 30.75 5.01 -8.41
C ALA A 244 31.75 3.84 -8.27
N GLU A 245 31.52 2.88 -7.38
CA GLU A 245 32.37 1.69 -7.25
C GLU A 245 32.30 0.78 -8.48
N LYS A 246 31.10 0.52 -9.02
CA LYS A 246 30.93 -0.24 -10.27
C LYS A 246 31.60 0.43 -11.47
N SER A 247 31.63 1.76 -11.52
CA SER A 247 32.34 2.49 -12.58
C SER A 247 33.87 2.41 -12.45
N LYS A 248 34.40 2.25 -11.23
CA LYS A 248 35.84 2.08 -10.97
C LYS A 248 36.32 0.66 -11.25
N THR A 249 35.46 -0.35 -11.13
CA THR A 249 35.80 -1.76 -11.43
C THR A 249 35.55 -2.16 -12.89
N GLY A 250 34.86 -1.31 -13.68
CA GLY A 250 34.53 -1.54 -15.09
C GLY A 250 35.53 -0.99 -16.12
N SER A 251 36.80 -0.81 -15.78
CA SER A 251 37.83 -0.40 -16.77
C SER A 251 39.23 -0.91 -16.42
N THR A 252 39.46 -2.21 -16.66
CA THR A 252 40.79 -2.67 -17.07
C THR A 252 40.60 -3.49 -18.35
N PRO A 253 40.99 -2.98 -19.53
CA PRO A 253 41.15 -3.84 -20.69
C PRO A 253 42.25 -4.84 -20.37
N ASN A 254 41.97 -6.13 -20.54
CA ASN A 254 42.97 -7.18 -20.48
C ASN A 254 44.03 -6.90 -21.56
N PRO A 255 45.31 -6.64 -21.21
CA PRO A 255 46.34 -6.32 -22.20
C PRO A 255 46.73 -7.52 -23.08
N ASP A 256 46.32 -8.74 -22.72
CA ASP A 256 46.82 -9.99 -23.34
C ASP A 256 45.79 -10.67 -24.26
N ALA A 257 44.89 -9.92 -24.87
CA ALA A 257 44.07 -10.44 -25.98
C ALA A 257 44.73 -10.11 -27.34
N VAL A 258 45.78 -10.85 -27.66
CA VAL A 258 46.30 -11.04 -29.03
C VAL A 258 46.45 -12.53 -29.28
#